data_AF-A0A1E3H0D0-F1
#
_entry.id   AF-A0A1E3H0D0-F1
#
_cell.length_a   1.000
_cell.length_b   1.000
_cell.length_c   1.000
_cell.angle_alpha   90.00
_cell.angle_beta   90.00
_cell.angle_gamma   90.00
#
_symmetry.space_group_name_H-M   'P 1'
#
loop_
_entity.id
_entity.type
_entity.pdbx_description
1 polymer ?
#
loop_
_entity_poly.entity_id
_entity_poly.type
_entity_poly.pdbx_seq_one_letter_code
_entity_poly.pdbx_strand_id
1 'polypeptide(L)'
;MPIISPTLRAVLCAALIATSAAPAAAAAPAQGVVTAPEARPVARDARIVGDDKRTRFIVDLTDGVETAAFALDDPYRIVIDLPEVDFKFSDTVGGEGRGLIRSFRYGLIGRGKSRIVIDATGPVSIDKSFLLPAIEGQPARFVVDLVETTREAFLADQARNVVARKAMAEVAVAKTDRLPSGLARADRIHPLVVIDPGHGGIDPGTVAATACARRTSSLPSPRNCGARSRPRARSRCR
;
A
#
# COMPACT_ATOMS: atom_id res chain seq x y z
N MET A 1 -104.61 -36.23 -34.80
CA MET A 1 -103.61 -36.26 -35.89
C MET A 1 -103.37 -34.83 -36.37
N PRO A 2 -102.19 -34.26 -36.08
CA PRO A 2 -101.44 -33.44 -37.06
C PRO A 2 -99.94 -33.86 -37.06
N ILE A 3 -99.34 -34.31 -38.17
CA ILE A 3 -98.67 -33.58 -39.27
C ILE A 3 -97.54 -32.61 -38.84
N ILE A 4 -96.32 -33.17 -38.73
CA ILE A 4 -94.99 -32.77 -39.30
C ILE A 4 -94.54 -31.28 -39.25
N SER A 5 -93.49 -31.07 -38.42
CA SER A 5 -92.27 -30.18 -38.41
C SER A 5 -91.89 -29.37 -39.68
N PRO A 6 -90.97 -28.35 -39.68
CA PRO A 6 -89.75 -28.29 -38.85
C PRO A 6 -89.10 -26.91 -38.48
N THR A 7 -88.21 -26.99 -37.48
CA THR A 7 -86.92 -26.27 -37.32
C THR A 7 -86.85 -24.74 -37.38
N LEU A 8 -86.53 -24.12 -36.24
CA LEU A 8 -85.60 -22.98 -36.19
C LEU A 8 -84.70 -23.12 -34.95
N ARG A 9 -83.45 -23.54 -35.17
CA ARG A 9 -82.40 -23.64 -34.15
C ARG A 9 -81.61 -22.33 -34.23
N ALA A 10 -81.80 -21.43 -33.26
CA ALA A 10 -81.03 -20.20 -33.17
C ALA A 10 -79.55 -20.52 -32.88
N VAL A 11 -78.67 -20.00 -33.72
CA VAL A 11 -77.21 -20.11 -33.56
C VAL A 11 -76.77 -19.14 -32.47
N LEU A 12 -76.14 -19.70 -31.43
CA LEU A 12 -75.48 -18.99 -30.34
C LEU A 12 -74.03 -18.67 -30.77
N CYS A 13 -73.73 -17.40 -31.07
CA CYS A 13 -72.34 -16.93 -31.21
C CYS A 13 -71.97 -16.13 -29.95
N ALA A 14 -71.44 -16.82 -28.93
CA ALA A 14 -70.81 -16.18 -27.79
C ALA A 14 -69.38 -15.76 -28.18
N ALA A 15 -69.13 -14.45 -28.21
CA ALA A 15 -67.80 -13.89 -28.39
C ALA A 15 -66.98 -14.04 -27.08
N LEU A 16 -65.91 -14.84 -27.13
CA LEU A 16 -64.92 -14.95 -26.06
C LEU A 16 -63.96 -13.76 -26.16
N ILE A 17 -64.09 -12.80 -25.25
CA ILE A 17 -63.11 -11.73 -25.04
C ILE A 17 -61.99 -12.31 -24.18
N ALA A 18 -60.83 -12.58 -24.79
CA ALA A 18 -59.62 -12.96 -24.07
C ALA A 18 -58.93 -11.70 -23.51
N THR A 19 -59.13 -11.42 -22.22
CA THR A 19 -58.35 -10.40 -21.50
C THR A 19 -56.99 -10.98 -21.09
N SER A 20 -55.92 -10.56 -21.78
CA SER A 20 -54.54 -10.84 -21.38
C SER A 20 -54.13 -9.92 -20.22
N ALA A 21 -54.06 -10.46 -19.00
CA ALA A 21 -53.45 -9.77 -17.86
C ALA A 21 -51.92 -9.84 -17.98
N ALA A 22 -51.28 -8.70 -18.19
CA ALA A 22 -49.82 -8.58 -18.10
C ALA A 22 -49.41 -8.57 -16.61
N PRO A 23 -48.34 -9.27 -16.21
CA PRO A 23 -47.85 -9.21 -14.85
C PRO A 23 -47.14 -7.86 -14.63
N ALA A 24 -47.60 -7.11 -13.64
CA ALA A 24 -46.89 -5.93 -13.15
C ALA A 24 -45.57 -6.39 -12.52
N ALA A 25 -44.44 -6.04 -13.14
CA ALA A 25 -43.12 -6.25 -12.57
C ALA A 25 -42.98 -5.42 -11.29
N ALA A 26 -43.04 -6.09 -10.14
CA ALA A 26 -42.73 -5.49 -8.86
C ALA A 26 -41.24 -5.08 -8.87
N ALA A 27 -40.98 -3.77 -8.83
CA ALA A 27 -39.66 -3.24 -8.61
C ALA A 27 -39.19 -3.67 -7.21
N ALA A 28 -38.25 -4.62 -7.16
CA ALA A 28 -37.59 -4.99 -5.92
C ALA A 28 -36.84 -3.77 -5.36
N PRO A 29 -36.95 -3.47 -4.04
CA PRO A 29 -36.17 -2.41 -3.46
C PRO A 29 -34.68 -2.73 -3.63
N ALA A 30 -33.94 -1.80 -4.23
CA ALA A 30 -32.49 -1.87 -4.30
C ALA A 30 -31.95 -1.95 -2.86
N GLN A 31 -31.57 -3.14 -2.44
CA GLN A 31 -30.84 -3.34 -1.20
C GLN A 31 -29.50 -2.63 -1.40
N GLY A 32 -29.36 -1.46 -0.77
CA GLY A 32 -28.10 -0.75 -0.71
C GLY A 32 -27.04 -1.71 -0.19
N VAL A 33 -25.97 -1.87 -0.97
CA VAL A 33 -24.79 -2.61 -0.52
C VAL A 33 -24.25 -1.85 0.68
N VAL A 34 -24.61 -2.31 1.87
CA VAL A 34 -23.94 -1.93 3.11
C VAL A 34 -22.58 -2.61 3.06
N THR A 35 -21.59 -1.89 2.53
CA THR A 35 -20.20 -2.30 2.62
C THR A 35 -19.89 -2.47 4.10
N ALA A 36 -19.61 -3.70 4.53
CA ALA A 36 -19.12 -3.96 5.88
C ALA A 36 -17.90 -3.05 6.13
N PRO A 37 -17.75 -2.46 7.34
CA PRO A 37 -16.57 -1.66 7.62
C PRO A 37 -15.34 -2.52 7.39
N GLU A 38 -14.49 -2.14 6.44
CA GLU A 38 -13.18 -2.75 6.27
C GLU A 38 -12.48 -2.72 7.63
N ALA A 39 -12.01 -3.89 8.08
CA ALA A 39 -11.37 -4.01 9.38
C ALA A 39 -10.18 -3.04 9.42
N ARG A 40 -10.20 -2.09 10.35
CA ARG A 40 -9.12 -1.11 10.49
C ARG A 40 -7.84 -1.83 10.91
N PRO A 41 -6.68 -1.52 10.29
CA PRO A 41 -5.41 -2.06 10.74
C PRO A 41 -5.16 -1.70 12.20
N VAL A 42 -4.64 -2.67 12.97
CA VAL A 42 -4.35 -2.48 14.40
C VAL A 42 -2.85 -2.50 14.62
N ALA A 43 -2.32 -1.47 15.26
CA ALA A 43 -0.94 -1.45 15.74
C ALA A 43 -0.87 -2.09 17.14
N ARG A 44 -0.21 -3.24 17.24
CA ARG A 44 -0.18 -4.08 18.46
C ARG A 44 1.02 -3.82 19.35
N ASP A 45 2.16 -3.53 18.74
CA ASP A 45 3.41 -3.34 19.46
C ASP A 45 4.31 -2.35 18.71
N ALA A 46 5.20 -1.69 19.45
CA ALA A 46 6.22 -0.81 18.91
C ALA A 46 7.54 -1.01 19.65
N ARG A 47 8.64 -1.15 18.90
CA ARG A 47 9.95 -1.50 19.43
C ARG A 47 11.03 -0.56 18.92
N ILE A 48 11.98 -0.26 19.80
CA ILE A 48 13.19 0.52 19.49
C ILE A 48 14.42 -0.36 19.71
N VAL A 49 15.22 -0.52 18.67
CA VAL A 49 16.43 -1.35 18.67
C VAL A 49 17.59 -0.55 18.08
N GLY A 50 18.79 -0.67 18.65
CA GLY A 50 20.00 0.00 18.15
C GLY A 50 20.66 0.88 19.18
N ASP A 51 21.49 1.80 18.70
CA ASP A 51 22.39 2.65 19.47
C ASP A 51 22.37 4.12 18.99
N ASP A 52 23.30 4.91 19.52
CA ASP A 52 23.41 6.36 19.26
C ASP A 52 23.92 6.69 17.84
N LYS A 53 24.23 5.69 17.00
CA LYS A 53 24.64 5.88 15.60
C LYS A 53 23.57 5.41 14.62
N ARG A 54 22.90 4.32 14.95
CA ARG A 54 21.82 3.75 14.14
C ARG A 54 20.74 3.19 15.05
N THR A 55 19.53 3.69 14.88
CA THR A 55 18.35 3.22 15.63
C THR A 55 17.25 2.80 14.68
N ARG A 56 16.66 1.64 14.94
CA ARG A 56 15.54 1.07 14.21
C ARG A 56 14.28 1.19 15.05
N PHE A 57 13.26 1.81 14.47
CA PHE A 57 11.90 1.85 14.98
C PHE A 57 11.04 0.83 14.23
N ILE A 58 10.31 -0.01 14.95
CA ILE A 58 9.47 -1.08 14.39
C ILE A 58 8.07 -0.95 14.96
N VAL A 59 7.05 -1.08 14.12
CA VAL A 59 5.65 -1.20 14.54
C VAL A 59 5.07 -2.50 13.98
N ASP A 60 4.50 -3.32 14.85
CA ASP A 60 3.78 -4.53 14.45
C ASP A 60 2.31 -4.16 14.20
N LEU A 61 1.86 -4.41 12.98
CA LEU A 61 0.53 -4.12 12.45
C LEU A 61 -0.19 -5.43 12.09
N THR A 62 -1.53 -5.42 12.11
CA THR A 62 -2.30 -6.56 11.59
C THR A 62 -2.18 -6.68 10.08
N ASP A 63 -2.16 -5.54 9.39
CA ASP A 63 -2.20 -5.44 7.95
C ASP A 63 -1.19 -4.42 7.44
N GLY A 64 -0.82 -4.57 6.18
CA GLY A 64 0.03 -3.61 5.50
C GLY A 64 -0.69 -2.29 5.27
N VAL A 65 -0.03 -1.17 5.55
CA VAL A 65 -0.58 0.17 5.34
C VAL A 65 0.39 1.04 4.57
N GLU A 66 -0.14 1.93 3.73
CA GLU A 66 0.66 2.98 3.11
C GLU A 66 1.14 3.96 4.18
N THR A 67 2.42 4.31 4.12
CA THR A 67 3.05 5.19 5.11
C THR A 67 3.89 6.25 4.42
N ALA A 68 3.95 7.43 5.03
CA ALA A 68 4.85 8.48 4.61
C ALA A 68 5.69 8.95 5.80
N ALA A 69 6.98 8.66 5.77
CA ALA A 69 7.93 9.09 6.79
C ALA A 69 8.76 10.29 6.29
N PHE A 70 8.91 11.30 7.13
CA PHE A 70 9.72 12.48 6.83
C PHE A 70 10.27 13.12 8.11
N ALA A 71 11.39 13.81 7.98
CA ALA A 71 12.02 14.51 9.09
C ALA A 71 11.61 15.99 9.13
N LEU A 72 11.54 16.55 10.33
CA LEU A 72 11.34 17.97 10.58
C LEU A 72 12.42 18.47 11.56
N ASP A 73 12.84 19.72 11.37
CA ASP A 73 13.59 20.48 12.36
C ASP A 73 12.67 21.18 13.37
N ASP A 74 13.29 21.64 14.45
CA ASP A 74 12.73 22.49 15.50
C ASP A 74 11.46 21.94 16.22
N PRO A 75 11.64 21.04 17.21
CA PRO A 75 12.80 20.17 17.43
C PRO A 75 12.96 19.07 16.36
N TYR A 76 14.14 18.44 16.31
CA TYR A 76 14.39 17.29 15.43
C TYR A 76 13.42 16.16 15.71
N ARG A 77 12.59 15.84 14.72
CA ARG A 77 11.56 14.81 14.83
C ARG A 77 11.37 14.07 13.52
N ILE A 78 11.04 12.79 13.61
CA ILE A 78 10.57 11.99 12.48
C ILE A 78 9.06 11.86 12.60
N VAL A 79 8.36 12.26 11.56
CA VAL A 79 6.91 12.14 11.45
C VAL A 79 6.59 11.01 10.48
N ILE A 80 5.71 10.11 10.90
CA ILE A 80 5.19 9.02 10.09
C ILE A 80 3.68 9.22 10.00
N ASP A 81 3.20 9.51 8.81
CA ASP A 81 1.78 9.58 8.49
C ASP A 81 1.28 8.21 8.06
N LEU A 82 0.14 7.80 8.64
CA LEU A 82 -0.53 6.54 8.37
C LEU A 82 -2.02 6.81 8.08
N PRO A 83 -2.71 5.89 7.38
CA PRO A 83 -4.17 5.84 7.41
C PRO A 83 -4.68 5.62 8.84
N GLU A 84 -5.99 5.59 9.02
CA GLU A 84 -6.60 5.34 10.33
C GLU A 84 -6.22 3.95 10.86
N VAL A 85 -5.32 3.95 11.84
CA VAL A 85 -4.84 2.77 12.56
C VAL A 85 -5.32 2.83 14.00
N ASP A 86 -5.87 1.73 14.50
CA ASP A 86 -6.21 1.57 15.91
C ASP A 86 -4.95 1.17 16.70
N PHE A 87 -4.51 2.03 17.63
CA PHE A 87 -3.33 1.78 18.44
C PHE A 87 -3.70 1.03 19.72
N LYS A 88 -3.14 -0.17 19.86
CA LYS A 88 -3.33 -1.07 21.02
C LYS A 88 -1.99 -1.35 21.70
N PHE A 89 -1.17 -0.31 21.88
CA PHE A 89 0.08 -0.41 22.64
C PHE A 89 -0.20 -0.47 24.14
N SER A 90 0.76 -0.96 24.94
CA SER A 90 0.67 -0.83 26.39
C SER A 90 0.90 0.63 26.82
N ASP A 91 0.39 1.00 28.00
CA ASP A 91 0.43 2.38 28.49
C ASP A 91 1.86 2.94 28.67
N THR A 92 2.86 2.07 28.76
CA THR A 92 4.28 2.41 28.92
C THR A 92 5.03 2.63 27.59
N VAL A 93 4.45 2.22 26.46
CA VAL A 93 5.11 2.28 25.15
C VAL A 93 5.17 3.73 24.67
N GLY A 94 6.37 4.18 24.26
CA GLY A 94 6.61 5.52 23.73
C GLY A 94 7.28 6.51 24.69
N GLY A 95 7.22 6.24 25.99
CA GLY A 95 7.86 7.07 27.02
C GLY A 95 9.37 6.86 27.14
N GLU A 96 9.85 5.64 26.93
CA GLU A 96 11.28 5.29 27.02
C GLU A 96 11.90 5.19 25.63
N GLY A 97 12.76 6.16 25.29
CA GLY A 97 13.57 6.13 24.08
C GLY A 97 14.80 5.21 24.18
N ARG A 98 15.48 5.05 23.05
CA ARG A 98 16.79 4.38 22.94
C ARG A 98 17.56 4.95 21.75
N GLY A 99 18.87 5.10 21.92
CA GLY A 99 19.77 5.55 20.86
C GLY A 99 19.43 6.96 20.39
N LEU A 100 19.15 7.09 19.09
CA LEU A 100 18.76 8.32 18.43
C LEU A 100 17.32 8.77 18.74
N ILE A 101 16.51 7.91 19.36
CA ILE A 101 15.11 8.21 19.70
C ILE A 101 15.02 8.55 21.18
N ARG A 102 14.50 9.74 21.49
CA ARG A 102 14.23 10.20 22.86
C ARG A 102 12.90 9.65 23.38
N SER A 103 11.87 9.73 22.56
CA SER A 103 10.51 9.27 22.86
C SER A 103 9.72 9.21 21.55
N PHE A 104 8.55 8.61 21.57
CA PHE A 104 7.60 8.76 20.47
C PHE A 104 6.18 8.86 20.97
N ARG A 105 5.34 9.50 20.16
CA ARG A 105 3.93 9.73 20.41
C ARG A 105 3.16 9.22 19.21
N TYR A 106 1.91 8.86 19.43
CA TYR A 106 1.05 8.34 18.39
C TYR A 106 -0.39 8.74 18.66
N GLY A 107 -1.21 8.77 17.62
CA GLY A 107 -2.62 9.02 17.76
C GLY A 107 -3.31 9.38 16.46
N LEU A 108 -4.62 9.57 16.56
CA LEU A 108 -5.45 10.09 15.48
C LEU A 108 -5.19 11.59 15.35
N ILE A 109 -4.96 12.04 14.12
CA ILE A 109 -4.78 13.48 13.79
C ILE A 109 -5.97 14.05 13.02
N GLY A 110 -6.90 13.19 12.62
CA GLY A 110 -8.11 13.56 11.90
C GLY A 110 -8.85 12.31 11.44
N ARG A 111 -9.99 12.51 10.77
CA ARG A 111 -10.77 11.40 10.19
C ARG A 111 -9.93 10.67 9.15
N GLY A 112 -9.82 9.34 9.27
CA GLY A 112 -9.07 8.56 8.29
C GLY A 112 -7.55 8.65 8.41
N LYS A 113 -7.00 9.36 9.40
CA LYS A 113 -5.55 9.60 9.49
C LYS A 113 -5.00 9.46 10.92
N SER A 114 -3.92 8.69 11.00
CA SER A 114 -3.10 8.55 12.20
C SER A 114 -1.70 9.11 11.97
N ARG A 115 -1.01 9.47 13.05
CA ARG A 115 0.38 9.92 13.00
C ARG A 115 1.18 9.33 14.15
N ILE A 116 2.41 8.94 13.85
CA ILE A 116 3.44 8.67 14.83
C ILE A 116 4.48 9.79 14.73
N VAL A 117 4.85 10.37 15.86
CA VAL A 117 5.88 11.40 15.97
C VAL A 117 6.99 10.87 16.86
N ILE A 118 8.18 10.73 16.31
CA ILE A 118 9.38 10.27 17.02
C ILE A 118 10.20 11.52 17.34
N ASP A 119 10.41 11.79 18.62
CA ASP A 119 11.30 12.86 19.09
C ASP A 119 12.73 12.35 19.05
N ALA A 120 13.60 12.99 18.27
CA ALA A 120 15.00 12.58 18.15
C ALA A 120 15.88 13.22 19.24
N THR A 121 17.00 12.59 19.55
CA THR A 121 18.01 13.15 20.48
C THR A 121 18.88 14.23 19.83
N GLY A 122 18.97 14.25 18.49
CA GLY A 122 19.73 15.19 17.68
C GLY A 122 19.32 15.14 16.20
N PRO A 123 20.12 15.72 15.28
CA PRO A 123 19.86 15.61 13.85
C PRO A 123 19.97 14.16 13.39
N VAL A 124 18.91 13.67 12.72
CA VAL A 124 18.82 12.29 12.23
C VAL A 124 18.31 12.26 10.80
N SER A 125 18.76 11.30 10.02
CA SER A 125 18.24 11.03 8.68
C SER A 125 17.56 9.66 8.63
N ILE A 126 16.58 9.52 7.76
CA ILE A 126 15.93 8.24 7.47
C ILE A 126 16.79 7.50 6.46
N ASP A 127 17.48 6.44 6.88
CA ASP A 127 18.27 5.58 5.99
C ASP A 127 17.35 4.67 5.17
N LYS A 128 16.33 4.08 5.83
CA LYS A 128 15.33 3.21 5.19
C LYS A 128 13.98 3.35 5.86
N SER A 129 12.92 3.24 5.06
CA SER A 129 11.54 3.14 5.52
C SER A 129 10.82 2.13 4.64
N PHE A 130 10.34 1.03 5.22
CA PHE A 130 9.70 -0.03 4.45
C PHE A 130 8.68 -0.80 5.28
N LEU A 131 7.76 -1.46 4.59
CA LEU A 131 6.72 -2.29 5.16
C LEU A 131 6.96 -3.74 4.76
N LEU A 132 7.00 -4.63 5.75
CA LEU A 132 6.98 -6.07 5.56
C LEU A 132 5.52 -6.54 5.69
N PRO A 133 4.95 -7.20 4.68
CA PRO A 133 3.58 -7.71 4.78
C PRO A 133 3.47 -8.83 5.81
N ALA A 134 2.25 -9.09 6.28
CA ALA A 134 1.96 -10.23 7.15
C ALA A 134 2.17 -11.54 6.37
N ILE A 135 2.95 -12.48 6.92
CA ILE A 135 3.30 -13.76 6.29
C ILE A 135 3.25 -14.87 7.33
N GLU A 136 2.57 -15.98 7.00
CA GLU A 136 2.57 -17.22 7.82
C GLU A 136 2.20 -16.98 9.30
N GLY A 137 1.23 -16.11 9.56
CA GLY A 137 0.79 -15.77 10.92
C GLY A 137 1.68 -14.76 11.66
N GLN A 138 2.76 -14.28 11.05
CA GLN A 138 3.51 -13.13 11.56
C GLN A 138 2.78 -11.81 11.22
N PRO A 139 2.79 -10.82 12.12
CA PRO A 139 2.19 -9.52 11.86
C PRO A 139 2.93 -8.81 10.72
N ALA A 140 2.24 -7.90 10.05
CA ALA A 140 2.90 -6.93 9.18
C ALA A 140 3.83 -6.05 10.03
N ARG A 141 5.00 -5.67 9.50
CA ARG A 141 5.97 -4.85 10.24
C ARG A 141 6.33 -3.62 9.44
N PHE A 142 6.00 -2.47 9.98
CA PHE A 142 6.54 -1.21 9.49
C PHE A 142 7.88 -0.93 10.17
N VAL A 143 8.91 -0.63 9.39
CA VAL A 143 10.29 -0.46 9.88
C VAL A 143 10.88 0.84 9.35
N VAL A 144 11.43 1.65 10.26
CA VAL A 144 12.18 2.87 9.94
C VAL A 144 13.56 2.77 10.56
N ASP A 145 14.59 2.84 9.71
CA ASP A 145 15.99 2.91 10.12
C ASP A 145 16.44 4.37 10.12
N LEU A 146 16.89 4.83 11.28
CA LEU A 146 17.42 6.16 11.51
C LEU A 146 18.93 6.10 11.67
N VAL A 147 19.63 7.08 11.12
CA VAL A 147 21.08 7.27 11.28
C VAL A 147 21.38 8.67 11.77
N GLU A 148 22.41 8.80 12.60
CA GLU A 148 22.91 10.10 13.03
C GLU A 148 23.38 10.89 11.80
N THR A 149 23.10 12.19 11.79
CA THR A 149 23.59 13.09 10.73
C THR A 149 24.02 14.43 11.31
N THR A 150 24.68 15.25 10.49
CA THR A 150 25.01 16.63 10.89
C THR A 150 23.85 17.56 10.58
N ARG A 151 23.79 18.71 11.27
CA ARG A 151 22.77 19.72 11.01
C ARG A 151 22.79 20.22 9.56
N GLU A 152 23.98 20.38 9.01
CA GLU A 152 24.18 20.86 7.64
C GLU A 152 23.65 19.84 6.62
N ALA A 153 23.97 18.56 6.83
CA ALA A 153 23.47 17.47 5.98
C ALA A 153 21.95 17.32 6.08
N PHE A 154 21.39 17.47 7.29
CA PHE A 154 19.95 17.43 7.54
C PHE A 154 19.20 18.54 6.79
N LEU A 155 19.67 19.79 6.91
CA LEU A 155 19.06 20.94 6.24
C LEU A 155 19.18 20.83 4.71
N ALA A 156 20.31 20.32 4.22
CA ALA A 156 20.48 20.03 2.81
C ALA A 156 19.49 18.96 2.31
N ASP A 157 19.21 17.93 3.11
CA ASP A 157 18.22 16.91 2.76
C ASP A 157 16.79 17.46 2.74
N GLN A 158 16.41 18.24 3.75
CA GLN A 158 15.12 18.92 3.76
C GLN A 158 14.91 19.83 2.55
N ALA A 159 15.93 20.62 2.20
CA ALA A 159 15.85 21.48 1.01
C ALA A 159 15.62 20.67 -0.27
N ARG A 160 16.32 19.53 -0.44
CA ARG A 160 16.10 18.62 -1.57
C ARG A 160 14.68 18.06 -1.58
N ASN A 161 14.16 17.62 -0.43
CA ASN A 161 12.82 17.05 -0.30
C ASN A 161 11.72 18.07 -0.64
N VAL A 162 11.88 19.34 -0.24
CA VAL A 162 10.94 20.41 -0.61
C VAL A 162 10.90 20.62 -2.12
N VAL A 163 12.06 20.67 -2.77
CA VAL A 163 12.14 20.84 -4.24
C VAL A 163 11.52 19.63 -4.95
N ALA A 164 11.83 18.42 -4.51
CA ALA A 164 11.27 17.19 -5.09
C ALA A 164 9.73 17.16 -4.98
N ARG A 165 9.17 17.51 -3.80
CA ARG A 165 7.72 17.56 -3.61
C ARG A 165 7.04 18.62 -4.48
N LYS A 166 7.66 19.80 -4.65
CA LYS A 166 7.15 20.84 -5.54
C LYS A 166 7.10 20.36 -6.99
N ALA A 167 8.18 19.76 -7.48
CA ALA A 167 8.23 19.21 -8.83
C ALA A 167 7.18 18.11 -9.04
N MET A 168 6.99 17.21 -8.07
CA MET A 168 5.94 16.18 -8.12
C MET A 168 4.53 16.78 -8.17
N ALA A 169 4.28 17.84 -7.39
CA ALA A 169 2.99 18.53 -7.38
C ALA A 169 2.69 19.21 -8.73
N GLU A 170 3.67 19.88 -9.33
CA GLU A 170 3.52 20.52 -10.66
C GLU A 170 3.22 19.49 -11.76
N VAL A 171 3.89 18.34 -11.74
CA VAL A 171 3.61 17.23 -12.67
C VAL A 171 2.21 16.64 -12.47
N ALA A 172 1.73 16.54 -11.22
CA ALA A 172 0.39 16.06 -10.94
C ALA A 172 -0.70 17.00 -11.49
N VAL A 173 -0.52 18.31 -11.34
CA VAL A 173 -1.46 19.33 -11.89
C VAL A 173 -1.47 19.30 -13.42
N ALA A 174 -0.32 19.13 -14.07
CA ALA A 174 -0.23 19.04 -15.53
C ALA A 174 -0.92 17.78 -16.11
N LYS A 175 -1.02 16.69 -15.35
CA LYS A 175 -1.72 15.45 -15.76
C LYS A 175 -3.25 15.58 -15.65
N THR A 176 -3.76 16.45 -14.78
CA THR A 176 -5.20 16.72 -14.67
C THR A 176 -5.75 17.65 -15.76
N ASP A 177 -4.88 18.38 -16.46
CA ASP A 177 -5.27 19.40 -17.46
C ASP A 177 -5.48 18.85 -18.88
N ARG A 178 -5.38 17.53 -19.10
CA ARG A 178 -5.42 16.93 -20.45
C ARG A 178 -6.64 16.02 -20.66
N LEU A 179 -7.81 16.64 -20.77
CA LEU A 179 -8.88 16.13 -21.61
C LEU A 179 -9.00 17.05 -22.84
N PRO A 180 -8.42 16.71 -24.00
CA PRO A 180 -8.80 17.38 -25.22
C PRO A 180 -10.18 16.85 -25.61
N SER A 181 -11.23 17.60 -25.26
CA SER A 181 -12.50 17.49 -25.94
C SER A 181 -12.29 17.92 -27.39
N GLY A 182 -12.22 16.92 -28.28
CA GLY A 182 -12.14 17.11 -29.72
C GLY A 182 -10.70 17.16 -30.25
N LEU A 183 -10.34 16.14 -31.02
CA LEU A 183 -9.96 16.27 -32.42
C LEU A 183 -9.82 14.89 -33.06
N ALA A 184 -10.12 14.88 -34.36
CA ALA A 184 -10.39 13.74 -35.20
C ALA A 184 -9.30 12.67 -35.21
N ARG A 185 -9.78 11.42 -35.34
CA ARG A 185 -9.06 10.26 -35.86
C ARG A 185 -8.36 10.67 -37.17
N ALA A 186 -7.05 10.87 -37.11
CA ALA A 186 -6.22 11.05 -38.28
C ALA A 186 -5.29 9.85 -38.39
N ASP A 187 -5.56 9.05 -39.41
CA ASP A 187 -4.87 7.83 -39.81
C ASP A 187 -3.37 8.05 -40.04
N ARG A 188 -2.55 7.75 -39.03
CA ARG A 188 -1.16 7.29 -39.20
C ARG A 188 -0.85 6.32 -38.06
N ILE A 189 -1.06 5.03 -38.29
CA ILE A 189 -0.66 3.98 -37.36
C ILE A 189 0.85 3.79 -37.50
N HIS A 190 1.62 4.63 -36.83
CA HIS A 190 2.92 4.18 -36.33
C HIS A 190 2.69 3.72 -34.89
N PRO A 191 3.07 2.48 -34.53
CA PRO A 191 3.00 2.06 -33.14
C PRO A 191 3.93 2.97 -32.34
N LEU A 192 3.34 3.82 -31.50
CA LEU A 192 4.06 4.62 -30.54
C LEU A 192 4.56 3.67 -29.43
N VAL A 193 5.83 3.27 -29.54
CA VAL A 193 6.49 2.46 -28.53
C VAL A 193 7.13 3.40 -27.52
N VAL A 194 6.56 3.45 -26.32
CA VAL A 194 7.13 4.16 -25.17
C VAL A 194 7.99 3.16 -24.40
N ILE A 195 9.32 3.36 -24.43
CA ILE A 195 10.24 2.62 -23.56
C ILE A 195 10.44 3.49 -22.32
N ASP A 196 9.93 3.01 -21.18
CA ASP A 196 10.15 3.61 -19.87
C ASP A 196 11.47 3.05 -19.29
N PRO A 197 12.57 3.83 -19.22
CA PRO A 197 13.73 3.40 -18.45
C PRO A 197 13.32 3.38 -16.98
N GLY A 198 13.38 2.19 -16.37
CA GLY A 198 12.83 1.89 -15.06
C GLY A 198 13.17 2.84 -13.91
N HIS A 199 12.42 2.62 -12.83
CA HIS A 199 12.40 3.34 -11.56
C HIS A 199 13.79 3.69 -10.99
N GLY A 200 14.11 4.98 -10.92
CA GLY A 200 15.25 5.49 -10.16
C GLY A 200 14.89 5.62 -8.67
N GLY A 201 14.90 4.51 -7.93
CA GLY A 201 14.61 4.49 -6.50
C GLY A 201 14.12 3.12 -6.01
N ILE A 202 14.22 2.86 -4.71
CA ILE A 202 13.82 1.57 -4.10
C ILE A 202 12.29 1.44 -4.16
N ASP A 203 11.84 0.77 -5.22
CA ASP A 203 10.48 0.28 -5.39
C ASP A 203 10.40 -1.14 -4.81
N PRO A 204 9.68 -1.40 -3.71
CA PRO A 204 9.37 -2.75 -3.29
C PRO A 204 8.24 -3.27 -4.21
N GLY A 205 8.61 -3.61 -5.44
CA GLY A 205 7.66 -3.99 -6.48
C GLY A 205 6.64 -5.07 -6.06
N THR A 206 5.51 -5.05 -6.76
CA THR A 206 4.37 -5.97 -6.64
C THR A 206 4.77 -7.43 -6.48
N VAL A 207 4.37 -8.07 -5.38
CA VAL A 207 4.46 -9.52 -5.19
C VAL A 207 3.22 -10.21 -5.75
N ALA A 208 3.39 -10.97 -6.84
CA ALA A 208 2.38 -11.91 -7.33
C ALA A 208 2.65 -13.32 -6.79
N ALA A 209 1.58 -14.02 -6.45
CA ALA A 209 1.59 -15.36 -5.88
C ALA A 209 1.90 -16.47 -6.91
N THR A 210 2.82 -17.36 -6.51
CA THR A 210 2.88 -18.81 -6.77
C THR A 210 3.04 -19.36 -8.20
N ALA A 211 4.15 -20.08 -8.43
CA ALA A 211 4.09 -21.43 -9.00
C ALA A 211 5.26 -22.30 -8.55
N CYS A 212 4.90 -23.50 -8.12
CA CYS A 212 5.69 -24.53 -7.46
C CYS A 212 6.59 -25.30 -8.45
N ALA A 213 7.86 -25.53 -8.06
CA ALA A 213 8.63 -26.69 -8.53
C ALA A 213 9.61 -27.17 -7.45
N ARG A 214 9.05 -27.92 -6.50
CA ARG A 214 9.60 -29.13 -5.86
C ARG A 214 11.11 -29.37 -6.10
N ARG A 215 11.91 -29.23 -5.05
CA ARG A 215 13.10 -30.07 -4.84
C ARG A 215 13.11 -30.61 -3.42
N THR A 216 13.01 -31.93 -3.38
CA THR A 216 12.95 -32.77 -2.19
C THR A 216 14.34 -32.93 -1.58
N SER A 217 14.36 -32.99 -0.24
CA SER A 217 15.24 -33.78 0.64
C SER A 217 16.73 -33.43 0.83
N SER A 218 17.06 -33.40 2.13
CA SER A 218 18.32 -33.75 2.84
C SER A 218 19.49 -32.75 2.91
N LEU A 219 19.67 -32.19 4.12
CA LEU A 219 20.96 -31.88 4.76
C LEU A 219 21.71 -33.20 5.08
N PRO A 220 23.06 -33.25 5.27
CA PRO A 220 23.83 -32.26 6.05
C PRO A 220 25.29 -31.92 5.66
N SER A 221 25.80 -30.88 6.34
CA SER A 221 27.20 -30.67 6.82
C SER A 221 28.20 -29.86 5.95
N PRO A 222 29.02 -28.96 6.57
CA PRO A 222 29.88 -28.03 5.85
C PRO A 222 31.32 -28.57 5.65
N ARG A 223 31.91 -28.30 4.48
CA ARG A 223 33.35 -28.47 4.26
C ARG A 223 34.00 -27.17 3.79
N ASN A 224 35.05 -26.81 4.53
CA ASN A 224 36.07 -25.80 4.23
C ASN A 224 36.48 -25.78 2.75
N CYS A 225 36.40 -24.61 2.13
CA CYS A 225 37.18 -24.28 0.93
C CYS A 225 38.43 -23.50 1.36
N GLY A 226 39.58 -24.18 1.34
CA GLY A 226 40.90 -23.55 1.41
C GLY A 226 41.59 -23.54 0.04
N ALA A 227 42.53 -22.59 -0.11
CA ALA A 227 43.56 -22.44 -1.16
C ALA A 227 43.07 -22.03 -2.56
N ARG A 228 43.75 -21.20 -3.36
CA ARG A 228 45.04 -20.48 -3.36
C ARG A 228 44.92 -19.40 -4.46
N SER A 229 45.57 -18.25 -4.40
CA SER A 229 46.92 -18.07 -4.96
C SER A 229 47.42 -16.63 -4.72
N ARG A 230 48.71 -16.50 -4.39
CA ARG A 230 49.47 -15.24 -4.25
C ARG A 230 50.36 -15.04 -5.50
N PRO A 231 50.72 -13.80 -5.88
CA PRO A 231 51.90 -13.54 -6.69
C PRO A 231 53.15 -13.26 -5.82
N ARG A 232 54.31 -13.58 -6.40
CA ARG A 232 55.68 -13.55 -5.82
C ARG A 232 56.25 -12.12 -5.75
N ALA A 233 56.99 -11.81 -4.68
CA ALA A 233 57.93 -10.69 -4.61
C ALA A 233 59.32 -11.17 -4.15
N ARG A 234 60.34 -10.46 -4.65
CA ARG A 234 61.74 -10.83 -4.81
C ARG A 234 62.58 -10.84 -3.51
N SER A 235 63.73 -11.50 -3.65
CA SER A 235 64.74 -11.88 -2.67
C SER A 235 65.64 -10.76 -2.13
N ARG A 236 66.22 -11.08 -0.98
CA ARG A 236 67.01 -10.33 0.02
C ARG A 236 68.36 -9.74 -0.43
N CYS A 237 68.80 -8.81 0.42
CA CYS A 237 70.17 -8.45 0.76
C CYS A 237 71.18 -9.61 0.78
N ARG A 238 72.36 -9.38 0.17
CA ARG A 238 73.64 -9.22 0.86
C ARG A 238 74.62 -8.51 -0.07
#